data_AF-A0A3S0N4M3-F1
#
_entry.id   AF-A0A3S0N4M3-F1
#
_cell.length_a   1.000
_cell.length_b   1.000
_cell.length_c   1.000
_cell.angle_alpha   90.00
_cell.angle_beta   90.00
_cell.angle_gamma   90.00
#
_symmetry.space_group_name_H-M   'P 1'
#
loop_
_entity.id
_entity.type
_entity.pdbx_description
1 polymer ?
#
loop_
_entity_poly.entity_id
_entity_poly.type
_entity_poly.pdbx_seq_one_letter_code
_entity_poly.pdbx_strand_id
1 'polypeptide(L)'
;MINESSDSGKYYLADGSGQMISSNIREFKNGQNVIVLNKTCLEKRKLDLAFVVDATGSMGDEISYLQSELLDVLKKVETKLSNTEVRYGSVFYRIMEMNM
;
A
#
# COMPACT_ATOMS: atom_id res chain seq x y z
N MET A 1 -9.85 37.27 -30.13
CA MET A 1 -9.89 36.78 -28.73
C MET A 1 -11.34 36.43 -28.42
N ILE A 2 -11.69 35.15 -28.46
CA ILE A 2 -13.08 34.72 -28.20
C ILE A 2 -13.23 34.65 -26.68
N ASN A 3 -14.08 35.53 -26.17
CA ASN A 3 -14.43 35.59 -24.76
C ASN A 3 -15.43 34.45 -24.50
N GLU A 4 -14.93 33.25 -24.20
CA GLU A 4 -15.77 32.14 -23.76
C GLU A 4 -16.31 32.46 -22.37
N SER A 5 -17.54 32.97 -22.31
CA SER A 5 -18.28 33.11 -21.07
C SER A 5 -18.35 31.76 -20.36
N SER A 6 -17.70 31.66 -19.20
CA SER A 6 -17.77 30.51 -18.30
C SER A 6 -19.22 30.04 -18.15
N ASP A 7 -19.53 28.87 -18.70
CA ASP A 7 -20.87 28.28 -18.78
C ASP A 7 -21.27 27.62 -17.44
N SER A 8 -20.88 28.26 -16.33
CA SER A 8 -20.95 27.76 -14.95
C SER A 8 -22.38 27.58 -14.42
N GLY A 9 -23.39 27.63 -15.28
CA GLY A 9 -24.81 27.37 -14.98
C GLY A 9 -25.41 26.16 -15.70
N LYS A 10 -24.70 25.49 -16.63
CA LYS A 10 -25.26 24.35 -17.38
C LYS A 10 -24.97 22.97 -16.77
N TYR A 11 -23.96 22.87 -15.92
CA TYR A 11 -23.47 21.58 -15.43
C TYR A 11 -23.60 21.49 -13.92
N TYR A 12 -24.12 20.37 -13.46
CA TYR A 12 -24.16 19.98 -12.06
C TYR A 12 -23.60 18.57 -11.92
N LEU A 13 -23.08 18.26 -10.74
CA LEU A 13 -22.63 16.94 -10.38
C LEU A 13 -23.68 16.32 -9.47
N ALA A 14 -24.11 15.11 -9.83
CA ALA A 14 -25.04 14.30 -9.05
C ALA A 14 -24.46 12.91 -8.80
N ASP A 15 -24.95 12.23 -7.77
CA ASP A 15 -24.59 10.85 -7.51
C ASP A 15 -25.36 9.87 -8.42
N GLY A 16 -25.09 8.57 -8.26
CA GLY A 16 -25.77 7.52 -9.03
C GLY A 16 -27.27 7.39 -8.75
N SER A 17 -27.79 8.03 -7.69
CA SER A 17 -29.22 8.11 -7.38
C SER A 17 -29.90 9.36 -7.95
N GLY A 18 -29.13 10.26 -8.56
CA GLY A 18 -29.60 11.55 -9.06
C GLY A 18 -29.65 12.65 -8.00
N GLN A 19 -29.15 12.42 -6.79
CA GLN A 19 -29.03 13.48 -5.79
C GLN A 19 -27.92 14.45 -6.20
N MET A 20 -28.25 15.75 -6.30
CA MET A 20 -27.29 16.78 -6.66
C MET A 20 -26.25 16.96 -5.55
N ILE A 21 -24.98 16.73 -5.87
CA ILE A 21 -23.82 16.90 -4.98
C ILE A 21 -23.27 18.34 -5.08
N SER A 22 -23.20 18.91 -6.29
CA SER A 22 -22.74 20.28 -6.49
C SER A 22 -23.31 20.89 -7.76
N SER A 23 -23.79 22.12 -7.70
CA SER A 23 -24.17 22.93 -8.87
C SER A 23 -23.07 23.89 -9.30
N ASN A 24 -22.00 24.03 -8.51
CA ASN A 24 -20.87 24.91 -8.82
C ASN A 24 -19.76 24.11 -9.48
N ILE A 25 -19.88 23.92 -10.79
CA ILE A 25 -18.95 23.14 -11.60
C ILE A 25 -18.09 24.08 -12.44
N ARG A 26 -16.78 23.84 -12.39
CA ARG A 26 -15.77 24.55 -13.18
C ARG A 26 -15.37 23.70 -14.38
N GLU A 27 -15.23 24.33 -15.54
CA GLU A 27 -14.57 23.70 -16.68
C GLU A 27 -13.09 23.44 -16.36
N PHE A 28 -12.48 22.41 -16.96
CA PHE A 28 -11.09 22.02 -16.68
C PHE A 28 -10.09 23.18 -16.87
N LYS A 29 -10.31 24.03 -17.88
CA LYS A 29 -9.47 25.23 -18.15
C LYS A 29 -9.48 26.24 -16.99
N ASN A 30 -10.53 26.22 -16.16
CA ASN A 30 -10.75 27.11 -15.02
C ASN A 30 -10.45 26.42 -13.67
N GLY A 31 -9.86 25.21 -13.72
CA GLY A 31 -9.44 24.45 -12.55
C GLY A 31 -10.24 23.15 -12.34
N GLN A 32 -9.71 22.30 -11.46
CA GLN A 32 -10.30 21.00 -11.15
C GLN A 32 -11.46 21.15 -10.14
N ASN A 33 -12.53 20.39 -10.37
CA ASN A 33 -13.59 20.19 -9.37
C ASN A 33 -13.12 19.15 -8.36
N VAL A 34 -13.12 19.50 -7.07
CA VAL A 34 -12.73 18.61 -5.98
C VAL A 34 -13.94 18.38 -5.10
N ILE A 35 -14.24 17.12 -4.83
CA ILE A 35 -15.32 16.72 -3.92
C ILE A 35 -14.68 15.96 -2.78
N VAL A 36 -14.95 16.40 -1.56
CA VAL A 36 -14.53 15.71 -0.35
C VAL A 36 -15.71 14.87 0.13
N LEU A 37 -15.57 13.56 0.06
CA LEU A 37 -16.59 12.65 0.57
C LEU A 37 -16.47 12.58 2.09
N ASN A 38 -17.54 12.96 2.79
CA ASN A 38 -17.63 12.80 4.25
C ASN A 38 -17.94 11.34 4.60
N LYS A 39 -16.97 10.46 4.36
CA LYS A 39 -17.03 9.03 4.68
C LYS A 39 -15.79 8.67 5.48
N THR A 40 -15.97 7.80 6.46
CA THR A 40 -14.86 7.24 7.23
C THR A 40 -13.98 6.41 6.31
N CYS A 41 -12.71 6.80 6.16
CA CYS A 41 -11.73 5.98 5.48
C CYS A 41 -11.44 4.74 6.35
N LEU A 42 -11.73 3.55 5.82
CA LEU A 42 -11.31 2.30 6.46
C LEU A 42 -9.81 2.13 6.21
N GLU A 43 -9.00 2.51 7.19
CA GLU A 43 -7.55 2.31 7.15
C GLU A 43 -7.22 0.84 7.43
N LYS A 44 -7.15 0.02 6.39
CA LYS A 44 -6.64 -1.36 6.51
C LYS A 44 -5.12 -1.31 6.58
N ARG A 45 -4.57 -1.32 7.80
CA ARG A 45 -3.13 -1.46 8.02
C ARG A 45 -2.74 -2.91 7.72
N LYS A 46 -2.17 -3.16 6.55
CA LYS A 46 -1.51 -4.42 6.21
C LYS A 46 0.00 -4.19 6.27
N LEU A 47 0.73 -5.10 6.91
CA LEU A 47 2.18 -5.07 6.98
C LEU A 47 2.75 -6.22 6.16
N ASP A 48 3.60 -5.92 5.19
CA ASP A 48 4.33 -6.91 4.41
C ASP A 48 5.78 -6.97 4.88
N LEU A 49 6.24 -8.15 5.29
CA LEU A 49 7.58 -8.41 5.76
C LEU A 49 8.25 -9.45 4.87
N ALA A 50 9.39 -9.10 4.27
CA ALA A 50 10.18 -9.99 3.44
C ALA A 50 11.54 -10.26 4.09
N PHE A 51 11.86 -11.54 4.30
CA PHE A 51 13.16 -11.98 4.79
C PHE A 51 14.04 -12.41 3.63
N VAL A 52 15.22 -11.82 3.51
CA VAL A 52 16.25 -12.26 2.56
C VAL A 52 17.37 -12.88 3.37
N VAL A 53 17.59 -14.17 3.19
CA VAL A 53 18.50 -14.97 4.01
C VAL A 53 19.64 -15.49 3.13
N ASP A 54 20.87 -15.23 3.57
CA ASP A 54 22.08 -15.84 3.03
C ASP A 54 22.19 -17.29 3.55
N ALA A 55 22.33 -18.25 2.65
CA ALA A 55 22.52 -19.67 2.96
C ALA A 55 23.84 -20.20 2.34
N THR A 56 24.89 -19.38 2.34
CA THR A 56 26.26 -19.78 1.97
C THR A 56 26.83 -20.82 2.94
N GLY A 57 27.71 -21.70 2.44
CA GLY A 57 28.20 -22.89 3.15
C GLY A 57 28.99 -22.63 4.44
N SER A 58 29.46 -21.41 4.67
CA SER A 58 30.06 -21.00 5.94
C SER A 58 29.06 -20.87 7.09
N MET A 59 27.75 -20.90 6.80
CA MET A 59 26.65 -20.87 7.77
C MET A 59 26.07 -22.27 8.05
N GLY A 60 26.77 -23.34 7.66
CA GLY A 60 26.30 -24.73 7.73
C GLY A 60 25.97 -25.20 9.16
N ASP A 61 26.64 -24.63 10.16
CA ASP A 61 26.47 -24.86 11.59
C ASP A 61 25.30 -24.05 12.17
N GLU A 62 24.85 -23.02 11.45
CA GLU A 62 24.06 -21.89 11.96
C GLU A 62 22.62 -21.87 11.42
N ILE A 63 22.26 -22.81 10.54
CA ILE A 63 20.88 -22.97 10.05
C ILE A 63 19.88 -23.13 11.20
N SER A 64 20.22 -23.89 12.23
CA SER A 64 19.38 -24.05 13.42
C SER A 64 19.24 -22.73 14.21
N TYR A 65 20.30 -21.93 14.25
CA TYR A 65 20.32 -20.62 14.91
C TYR A 65 19.50 -19.57 14.17
N LEU A 66 19.60 -19.55 12.83
CA LEU A 66 18.81 -18.70 11.95
C LEU A 66 17.31 -19.00 12.05
N GLN A 67 16.92 -20.28 12.18
CA GLN A 67 15.53 -20.65 12.41
C GLN A 67 15.00 -20.11 13.73
N SER A 68 15.77 -20.23 14.83
CA SER A 68 15.34 -19.73 16.14
C SER A 68 15.22 -18.20 16.19
N GLU A 69 16.15 -17.47 15.58
CA GLU A 69 16.11 -16.00 15.53
C GLU A 69 14.97 -15.50 14.65
N LEU A 70 14.77 -16.11 13.48
CA LEU A 70 13.65 -15.75 12.59
C LEU A 70 12.31 -15.98 13.28
N LEU A 71 12.14 -17.11 13.98
CA LEU A 71 10.93 -17.41 14.76
C LEU A 71 10.71 -16.41 15.90
N ASP A 72 11.76 -15.96 16.57
CA ASP A 72 11.65 -14.95 17.62
C ASP A 72 11.23 -13.57 17.08
N VAL A 73 11.78 -13.16 15.94
CA VAL A 73 11.36 -11.94 15.23
C VAL A 73 9.89 -12.03 14.84
N LEU A 74 9.45 -13.16 14.24
CA LEU A 74 8.06 -13.38 13.88
C LEU A 74 7.13 -13.27 15.09
N LYS A 75 7.46 -13.96 16.19
CA LYS A 75 6.68 -13.89 17.44
C LYS A 75 6.60 -12.47 17.99
N LYS A 76 7.70 -11.72 17.99
CA LYS A 76 7.72 -10.33 18.47
C LYS A 76 6.83 -9.42 17.61
N VAL A 77 6.85 -9.60 16.29
CA VAL A 77 5.99 -8.85 15.36
C VAL A 77 4.52 -9.15 15.61
N GLU A 78 4.13 -10.42 15.70
CA GLU A 78 2.74 -10.83 15.95
C GLU A 78 2.23 -10.33 17.30
N THR A 79 3.06 -10.41 18.35
CA THR A 79 2.68 -9.97 19.71
C THR A 79 2.45 -8.47 19.78
N LYS A 80 3.26 -7.66 19.07
CA LYS A 80 3.15 -6.20 19.07
C LYS A 80 2.07 -5.66 18.13
N LEU A 81 1.73 -6.41 17.09
CA LEU A 81 0.84 -5.98 16.01
C LEU A 81 -0.44 -6.81 15.95
N SER A 82 -1.03 -7.11 17.10
CA SER A 82 -2.22 -7.99 17.24
C SER A 82 -3.45 -7.55 16.46
N ASN A 83 -3.53 -6.29 16.02
CA ASN A 83 -4.64 -5.74 15.22
C ASN A 83 -4.22 -5.37 13.79
N THR A 84 -3.09 -5.90 13.30
CA THR A 84 -2.57 -5.67 11.94
C THR A 84 -2.52 -7.01 11.20
N GLU A 85 -3.03 -7.05 9.97
CA GLU A 85 -2.83 -8.22 9.11
C GLU A 85 -1.37 -8.20 8.61
N VAL A 86 -0.58 -9.18 9.02
CA VAL A 86 0.83 -9.29 8.61
C VAL A 86 0.98 -10.40 7.56
N ARG A 87 1.68 -10.10 6.46
CA ARG A 87 2.04 -11.07 5.42
C ARG A 87 3.55 -11.24 5.39
N TYR A 88 3.99 -12.49 5.29
CA TYR A 88 5.40 -12.86 5.31
C TYR A 88 5.84 -13.44 3.98
N GLY A 89 7.00 -13.01 3.51
CA GLY A 89 7.74 -13.62 2.41
C GLY A 89 9.15 -13.97 2.86
N SER A 90 9.73 -15.03 2.31
CA SER A 90 11.12 -15.39 2.59
C SER A 90 11.81 -15.88 1.32
N VAL A 91 13.03 -15.39 1.11
CA VAL A 91 13.90 -15.74 -0.03
C VAL A 91 15.24 -16.17 0.53
N PHE A 92 15.69 -17.36 0.13
CA PHE A 92 16.99 -17.90 0.49
C PHE A 92 17.87 -17.93 -0.77
N TYR A 93 19.10 -17.42 -0.67
CA TYR A 93 20.09 -17.56 -1.74
C TYR A 93 21.31 -18.32 -1.24
N ARG A 94 21.94 -19.07 -2.14
CA ARG A 94 23.15 -19.83 -1.84
C ARG A 94 24.17 -19.63 -2.96
N ILE A 95 25.44 -19.54 -2.58
CA ILE A 95 26.56 -19.57 -3.53
C ILE A 95 26.87 -21.02 -3.91
N MET A 96 27.09 -21.26 -5.21
CA MET A 96 27.75 -22.48 -5.67
C MET A 96 29.24 -22.21 -5.75
N GLU A 97 30.06 -22.96 -5.02
CA GLU A 97 31.49 -23.02 -5.30
C GLU A 97 31.70 -23.65 -6.68
N MET A 98 32.33 -22.91 -7.59
CA MET A 98 32.84 -23.48 -8.83
C MET A 98 34.16 -24.15 -8.52
N ASN A 99 34.18 -25.48 -8.49
CA ASN A 99 35.44 -26.22 -8.53
C ASN A 99 36.13 -25.93 -9.86
N MET A 100 37.36 -25.43 -9.77
CA MET A 100 38.28 -25.23 -10.90
C MET A 100 39.15 -26.47 -11.09
#